data_AF-X1QHM6-F1
#
_entry.id   AF-X1QHM6-F1
#
_cell.length_a   1.000
_cell.length_b   1.000
_cell.length_c   1.000
_cell.angle_alpha   90.00
_cell.angle_beta   90.00
_cell.angle_gamma   90.00
#
_symmetry.space_group_name_H-M   'P 1'
#
loop_
_entity.id
_entity.type
_entity.pdbx_description
1 polymer ?
#
loop_
_entity_poly.entity_id
_entity_poly.type
_entity_poly.pdbx_seq_one_letter_code
_entity_poly.pdbx_strand_id
1 'polypeptide(L)' 'PVRMLTEKFYLVEDLVDILPLSKQTIQVYIRTGKLPGRRIGKFYYVSQASLKEFLKGRDRKVIEEDEKTKRI' A
#
# COMPACT_ATOMS: atom_id res chain seq x y z
N PRO A 1 -5.27 9.71 10.23
CA PRO A 1 -5.33 9.82 8.76
C PRO A 1 -5.34 11.29 8.29
N VAL A 2 -4.53 11.60 7.28
CA VAL A 2 -4.41 12.94 6.67
C VAL A 2 -5.32 13.02 5.45
N ARG A 3 -6.09 14.11 5.31
CA ARG A 3 -6.97 14.34 4.15
C ARG A 3 -6.35 15.41 3.25
N MET A 4 -6.23 15.13 1.95
CA MET A 4 -5.84 16.13 0.96
C MET A 4 -6.80 16.08 -0.23
N LEU A 5 -7.42 17.23 -0.53
CA LEU A 5 -8.45 17.36 -1.55
C LEU A 5 -9.61 16.36 -1.33
N THR A 6 -9.67 15.29 -2.13
CA THR A 6 -10.68 14.24 -2.13
C THR A 6 -10.15 12.87 -1.68
N GLU A 7 -8.84 12.73 -1.45
CA GLU A 7 -8.22 11.45 -1.15
C GLU A 7 -7.69 11.38 0.28
N LYS A 8 -7.94 10.22 0.93
CA LYS A 8 -7.47 9.93 2.28
C LYS A 8 -6.13 9.23 2.23
N PHE A 9 -5.21 9.69 3.07
CA PHE A 9 -3.92 9.08 3.28
C PHE A 9 -3.80 8.56 4.72
N TYR A 10 -3.17 7.41 4.84
CA TYR A 10 -2.87 6.74 6.10
C TYR A 10 -1.38 6.83 6.36
N LEU A 11 -1.03 7.24 7.57
CA LEU A 11 0.31 7.09 8.10
C LEU A 11 0.53 5.64 8.55
N VAL A 12 1.78 5.27 8.80
CA VAL A 12 2.08 3.93 9.33
C VAL A 12 1.34 3.68 10.65
N GLU A 13 1.25 4.70 11.49
CA GLU A 13 0.53 4.68 12.76
C GLU A 13 -0.96 4.35 12.54
N ASP A 14 -1.61 4.98 11.57
CA ASP A 14 -3.00 4.68 11.23
C ASP A 14 -3.15 3.24 10.69
N LEU A 15 -2.15 2.74 9.96
CA LEU A 15 -2.19 1.40 9.36
C LEU A 15 -2.04 0.28 10.39
N VAL A 16 -1.39 0.54 11.53
CA VAL A 16 -1.28 -0.45 12.64
C VAL A 16 -2.65 -0.73 13.26
N ASP A 17 -3.54 0.26 13.29
CA ASP A 17 -4.90 0.09 13.81
C ASP A 17 -5.81 -0.63 12.82
N ILE A 18 -5.50 -0.52 11.52
CA ILE A 18 -6.33 -1.08 10.43
C ILE A 18 -5.89 -2.49 10.05
N LEU A 19 -4.58 -2.73 10.01
CA LEU A 19 -3.99 -4.00 9.64
C LEU A 19 -3.53 -4.71 10.92
N PRO A 20 -3.79 -6.01 11.08
CA PRO A 20 -3.26 -6.78 12.21
C PRO A 20 -1.75 -7.08 12.02
N LEU A 21 -0.95 -6.04 11.75
CA LEU A 21 0.48 -6.11 11.43
C LEU A 21 1.27 -5.11 12.28
N SER A 22 2.51 -5.47 12.60
CA SER A 22 3.40 -4.57 13.31
C SER A 22 3.80 -3.37 12.44
N LYS A 23 4.10 -2.24 13.09
CA LYS A 23 4.68 -1.04 12.45
C LYS A 23 5.89 -1.38 11.56
N GLN A 24 6.75 -2.29 12.03
CA GLN A 24 7.96 -2.72 11.30
C GLN A 24 7.59 -3.48 10.04
N THR A 25 6.63 -4.41 10.12
CA THR A 25 6.13 -5.16 8.96
C THR A 25 5.54 -4.24 7.90
N ILE A 26 4.73 -3.26 8.31
CA ILE A 26 4.11 -2.28 7.41
C ILE A 26 5.19 -1.46 6.69
N GLN A 27 6.21 -0.97 7.43
CA GLN A 27 7.33 -0.25 6.82
C GLN A 27 8.12 -1.13 5.83
N VAL A 28 8.35 -2.41 6.15
CA VAL A 28 8.98 -3.36 5.24
C VAL A 28 8.14 -3.54 3.98
N TYR A 29 6.82 -3.65 4.09
CA TYR A 29 5.93 -3.80 2.93
C TYR A 29 5.95 -2.57 2.04
N ILE A 30 5.99 -1.37 2.62
CA ILE A 30 6.12 -0.13 1.86
C ILE A 30 7.49 -0.05 1.19
N ARG A 31 8.58 -0.37 1.90
CA ARG A 31 9.95 -0.34 1.37
C ARG A 31 10.18 -1.37 0.26
N THR A 32 9.58 -2.55 0.36
CA THR A 32 9.68 -3.63 -0.64
C THR A 32 8.69 -3.45 -1.80
N GLY A 33 7.81 -2.45 -1.74
CA GLY A 33 6.81 -2.19 -2.77
C GLY A 33 5.59 -3.14 -2.73
N LYS A 34 5.48 -4.00 -1.72
CA LYS A 34 4.29 -4.84 -1.49
C LYS A 34 3.05 -4.01 -1.16
N LEU A 35 3.23 -2.93 -0.38
CA LEU A 35 2.19 -1.96 -0.10
C LEU A 35 2.58 -0.63 -0.75
N PRO A 36 1.90 -0.20 -1.84
CA PRO A 36 2.25 1.06 -2.49
C PRO A 36 2.06 2.24 -1.52
N GLY A 37 3.14 2.97 -1.27
CA GLY A 37 3.17 4.13 -0.38
C GLY A 37 4.28 5.10 -0.76
N ARG A 38 4.12 6.36 -0.38
CA ARG A 38 5.07 7.44 -0.66
C ARG A 38 5.72 7.93 0.63
N ARG A 39 7.06 8.01 0.65
CA ARG A 39 7.79 8.64 1.73
C ARG A 39 7.83 10.15 1.53
N ILE A 40 7.41 10.92 2.53
CA ILE A 40 7.52 12.38 2.56
C ILE A 40 8.17 12.75 3.89
N GLY A 41 9.41 13.25 3.82
CA GLY A 41 10.27 13.44 4.99
C GLY A 41 10.52 12.13 5.74
N LYS A 42 10.13 12.09 7.02
CA LYS A 42 10.27 10.91 7.89
C LYS A 42 9.05 9.97 7.89
N PHE A 43 7.96 10.37 7.22
CA PHE A 43 6.70 9.65 7.27
C PHE A 43 6.43 8.90 5.96
N TYR A 44 5.71 7.78 6.06
CA TYR A 44 5.16 7.08 4.92
C TYR A 44 3.66 7.33 4.84
N TYR A 45 3.19 7.61 3.65
CA TYR A 45 1.80 7.88 3.33
C TYR A 45 1.31 6.80 2.36
N VAL A 46 0.22 6.16 2.72
CA VAL A 46 -0.47 5.17 1.87
C VAL A 46 -1.83 5.73 1.52
N SER A 47 -2.15 5.84 0.23
CA SER A 47 -3.47 6.31 -0.18
C SER A 47 -4.52 5.23 0.12
N GLN A 48 -5.76 5.66 0.31
CA GLN A 48 -6.88 4.74 0.49
C GLN A 48 -7.05 3.80 -0.71
N ALA A 49 -6.79 4.28 -1.93
CA ALA A 49 -6.82 3.44 -3.13
C ALA A 49 -5.78 2.31 -3.06
N SER A 50 -4.52 2.62 -2.72
CA SER A 50 -3.45 1.63 -2.61
C SER A 50 -3.68 0.63 -1.49
N LEU A 51 -4.21 1.08 -0.34
CA LEU A 51 -4.56 0.17 0.76
C LEU A 51 -5.69 -0.79 0.35
N LYS A 52 -6.73 -0.28 -0.34
CA LYS A 52 -7.80 -1.14 -0.88
C LYS A 52 -7.29 -2.14 -1.89
N GLU A 53 -6.38 -1.74 -2.77
CA GLU A 53 -5.76 -2.62 -3.75
C GLU A 53 -4.95 -3.73 -3.08
N PHE A 54 -4.13 -3.36 -2.09
CA PHE A 54 -3.37 -4.31 -1.28
C PHE A 54 -4.26 -5.34 -0.58
N LEU A 55 -5.36 -4.91 0.04
CA LEU A 55 -6.31 -5.80 0.72
C LEU A 55 -7.11 -6.70 -0.23
N LYS A 56 -7.26 -6.31 -1.50
CA LYS A 56 -7.89 -7.15 -2.53
C LYS A 56 -7.02 -8.34 -2.95
N GLY A 57 -5.79 -8.46 -2.44
CA GLY A 57 -4.96 -9.65 -2.61
C GLY A 57 -4.36 -9.82 -4.00
N ARG A 58 -4.26 -8.77 -4.82
CA ARG A 58 -3.48 -8.84 -6.05
C ARG A 58 -2.01 -8.68 -5.69
N ASP A 59 -1.36 -9.79 -5.36
CA ASP A 59 0.09 -9.85 -5.41
C ASP A 59 0.53 -9.37 -6.80
N ARG A 60 1.44 -8.39 -6.86
CA ARG A 60 1.97 -7.84 -8.13
C ARG A 60 2.48 -8.92 -9.08
N LYS A 61 2.88 -10.09 -8.56
CA LYS A 61 3.22 -11.28 -9.36
C LYS A 61 2.06 -11.75 -10.26
N VAL A 62 0.83 -11.73 -9.76
CA VAL A 62 -0.37 -12.09 -10.54
C VAL A 62 -0.65 -11.05 -11.62
N ILE A 63 -0.40 -9.77 -11.35
CA ILE A 63 -0.62 -8.68 -12.33
C ILE A 63 0.40 -8.79 -13.48
N GLU A 64 1.68 -9.07 -13.18
CA GLU A 64 2.72 -9.26 -14.22
C GLU A 64 2.51 -10.55 -15.03
N GLU A 65 1.93 -11.60 -14.44
CA GLU A 65 1.53 -12.83 -15.15
C GLU A 65 0.26 -12.63 -16.00
N ASP A 66 -0.75 -11.93 -15.49
CA ASP A 66 -1.99 -11.59 -16.20
C ASP A 66 -1.73 -10.68 -17.41
N GLU A 67 -0.79 -9.73 -17.31
CA GLU A 67 -0.40 -8.85 -18.42
C GLU A 67 0.40 -9.58 -19.51
N LYS A 68 1.15 -10.64 -19.16
CA LYS A 68 1.83 -11.52 -20.13
C LYS A 68 0.87 -12.46 -20.85
N THR A 69 -0.10 -13.04 -20.15
CA THR A 69 -1.11 -13.94 -20.74
C THR A 69 -1.99 -13.25 -21.78
N LYS A 70 -2.24 -11.95 -21.63
CA LYS A 70 -3.06 -11.17 -22.57
C LYS A 70 -2.32 -10.72 -23.85
N ARG A 71 -1.02 -11.01 -23.97
CA ARG A 71 -0.18 -10.65 -25.13
C ARG A 71 0.18 -11.84 -26.03
N ILE A 72 -0.41 -13.01 -25.79
CA ILE A 72 -0.24 -14.23 -26.61
C ILE A 72 -1.55 -14.50 -27.36
#